data_AF-A0A1H9ULI8-F1
#
_entry.id   AF-A0A1H9ULI8-F1
#
_cell.length_a   1.000
_cell.length_b   1.000
_cell.length_c   1.000
_cell.angle_alpha   90.00
_cell.angle_beta   90.00
_cell.angle_gamma   90.00
#
_symmetry.space_group_name_H-M   'P 1'
#
loop_
_entity.id
_entity.type
_entity.pdbx_description
1 polymer ?
#
loop_
_entity_poly.entity_id
_entity_poly.type
_entity_poly.pdbx_seq_one_letter_code
_entity_poly.pdbx_strand_id
1 'polypeptide(L)'
;MIRAVLTTTALLLATATPASADATGYLIWDSDASAWPTQGRSGTWTPPELFSVREEPEENNLIRIKGESSDGWEFLEIRLYRHDGQRITEGHFEDQKVLVVNHGFGWYDNGGDFAVEHIAYNDEGLISEFDGAIEHHYEDRPDSTFRAKVSYRR
;
A
#
# COMPACT_ATOMS: atom_id res chain seq x y z
N MET A 1 72.51 -0.18 -10.92
CA MET A 1 71.48 0.28 -9.98
C MET A 1 70.42 1.02 -10.78
N ILE A 2 69.25 0.42 -11.01
CA ILE A 2 68.14 1.04 -11.76
C ILE A 2 67.01 1.26 -10.76
N ARG A 3 66.58 2.52 -10.62
CA ARG A 3 65.57 2.99 -9.67
C ARG A 3 64.18 2.49 -10.10
N ALA A 4 63.46 1.90 -9.15
CA ALA A 4 62.06 1.54 -9.26
C ALA A 4 61.17 2.79 -9.26
N VAL A 5 60.07 2.76 -10.01
CA VAL A 5 58.93 3.66 -9.83
C VAL A 5 57.68 2.78 -9.78
N LEU A 6 57.16 2.57 -8.57
CA LEU A 6 55.81 2.03 -8.36
C LEU A 6 54.80 3.15 -8.60
N THR A 7 53.90 2.94 -9.55
CA THR A 7 52.72 3.78 -9.75
C THR A 7 51.56 3.17 -8.97
N THR A 8 51.21 3.77 -7.84
CA THR A 8 50.03 3.37 -7.06
C THR A 8 48.82 4.08 -7.64
N THR A 9 47.98 3.38 -8.39
CA THR A 9 46.68 3.90 -8.85
C THR A 9 45.68 3.75 -7.70
N ALA A 10 45.41 4.83 -6.98
CA ALA A 10 44.34 4.85 -5.97
C ALA A 10 42.98 4.98 -6.69
N LEU A 11 42.20 3.90 -6.69
CA LEU A 11 40.83 3.90 -7.18
C LEU A 11 39.94 4.54 -6.11
N LEU A 12 39.58 5.82 -6.28
CA LEU A 12 38.53 6.43 -5.47
C LEU A 12 37.17 5.84 -5.89
N LEU A 13 36.66 4.92 -5.09
CA LEU A 13 35.24 4.55 -5.12
C LEU A 13 34.44 5.74 -4.59
N ALA A 14 33.91 6.55 -5.51
CA ALA A 14 32.92 7.55 -5.17
C ALA A 14 31.67 6.81 -4.66
N THR A 15 31.45 6.82 -3.36
CA THR A 15 30.19 6.40 -2.74
C THR A 15 29.14 7.45 -3.10
N ALA A 16 28.55 7.32 -4.29
CA ALA A 16 27.33 8.02 -4.61
C ALA A 16 26.27 7.52 -3.63
N THR A 17 25.95 8.33 -2.62
CA THR A 17 24.71 8.18 -1.86
C THR A 17 23.58 8.17 -2.88
N PRO A 18 22.80 7.09 -3.00
CA PRO A 18 21.64 7.13 -3.88
C PRO A 18 20.78 8.30 -3.41
N ALA A 19 20.48 9.22 -4.34
CA ALA A 19 19.48 10.23 -4.09
C ALA A 19 18.19 9.46 -3.76
N SER A 20 17.67 9.64 -2.55
CA SER A 20 16.33 9.15 -2.19
C SER A 20 15.39 9.70 -3.25
N ALA A 21 14.84 8.84 -4.10
CA ALA A 21 13.76 9.26 -4.98
C ALA A 21 12.64 9.79 -4.07
N ASP A 22 12.10 10.96 -4.38
CA ASP A 22 10.95 11.47 -3.66
C ASP A 22 9.83 10.43 -3.75
N ALA A 23 9.16 10.16 -2.64
CA ALA A 23 8.06 9.21 -2.64
C ALA A 23 6.96 9.72 -3.60
N THR A 24 6.54 8.88 -4.55
CA THR A 24 5.48 9.21 -5.52
C THR A 24 4.32 8.21 -5.44
N GLY A 25 3.12 8.66 -5.76
CA GLY A 25 1.93 7.81 -5.63
C GLY A 25 0.65 8.55 -5.27
N TYR A 26 -0.43 7.78 -5.21
CA TYR A 26 -1.76 8.22 -4.83
C TYR A 26 -2.54 7.10 -4.13
N LEU A 27 -3.45 7.49 -3.25
CA LEU A 27 -4.57 6.67 -2.80
C LEU A 27 -5.85 7.43 -3.13
N ILE A 28 -6.65 6.90 -4.05
CA ILE A 28 -7.93 7.46 -4.47
C ILE A 28 -9.01 6.47 -4.07
N TRP A 29 -10.11 6.97 -3.50
CA TRP A 29 -11.22 6.12 -3.12
C TRP A 29 -12.55 6.85 -3.28
N ASP A 30 -13.58 6.05 -3.52
CA ASP A 30 -14.97 6.48 -3.61
C ASP A 30 -15.88 5.42 -3.02
N SER A 31 -17.11 5.81 -2.74
CA SER A 31 -18.07 4.95 -2.07
C SER A 31 -19.47 5.32 -2.47
N ASP A 32 -20.33 4.31 -2.60
CA ASP A 32 -21.75 4.53 -2.77
C ASP A 32 -22.36 5.15 -1.51
N ALA A 33 -23.48 5.87 -1.63
CA ALA A 33 -24.11 6.60 -0.53
C ALA A 33 -24.40 5.73 0.71
N SER A 34 -24.66 4.44 0.50
CA SER A 34 -24.98 3.47 1.56
C SER A 34 -23.79 2.68 2.08
N ALA A 35 -22.57 2.89 1.57
CA ALA A 35 -21.39 2.08 1.87
C ALA A 35 -20.84 2.43 3.25
N TRP A 36 -21.07 1.60 4.27
CA TRP A 36 -20.62 1.90 5.64
C TRP A 36 -19.25 1.28 5.92
N PRO A 37 -18.16 2.04 6.16
CA PRO A 37 -18.21 3.21 7.05
C PRO A 37 -18.06 4.57 6.36
N THR A 38 -17.90 4.61 5.03
CA THR A 38 -17.56 5.84 4.31
C THR A 38 -18.78 6.68 3.88
N GLN A 39 -19.97 6.10 3.82
CA GLN A 39 -21.27 6.74 3.59
C GLN A 39 -21.32 7.72 2.42
N GLY A 40 -20.91 7.29 1.23
CA GLY A 40 -20.94 8.14 0.03
C GLY A 40 -19.76 9.12 -0.09
N ARG A 41 -18.81 9.08 0.84
CA ARG A 41 -17.62 9.92 0.77
C ARG A 41 -16.66 9.39 -0.29
N SER A 42 -15.80 10.29 -0.72
CA SER A 42 -14.66 10.01 -1.58
C SER A 42 -13.48 10.82 -1.09
N GLY A 43 -12.28 10.41 -1.48
CA GLY A 43 -11.07 11.09 -1.07
C GLY A 43 -9.91 10.81 -2.01
N THR A 44 -8.88 11.65 -1.89
CA THR A 44 -7.63 11.50 -2.61
C THR A 44 -6.50 11.94 -1.70
N TRP A 45 -5.52 11.06 -1.50
CA TRP A 45 -4.27 11.36 -0.83
C TRP A 45 -3.12 11.35 -1.82
N THR A 46 -2.54 12.54 -1.98
CA THR A 46 -1.32 12.82 -2.76
C THR A 46 -0.58 13.96 -2.04
N PRO A 47 0.75 13.92 -1.85
CA PRO A 47 1.72 12.86 -2.22
C PRO A 47 1.66 11.64 -1.28
N PRO A 48 2.38 10.54 -1.54
CA PRO A 48 2.32 9.32 -0.73
C PRO A 48 2.79 9.46 0.71
N GLU A 49 3.39 10.58 1.10
CA GLU A 49 3.66 10.88 2.51
C GLU A 49 2.39 10.94 3.36
N LEU A 50 1.23 11.14 2.73
CA LEU A 50 -0.08 11.17 3.39
C LEU A 50 -0.71 9.79 3.59
N PHE A 51 -0.07 8.72 3.09
CA PHE A 51 -0.52 7.36 3.31
C PHE A 51 0.64 6.35 3.42
N SER A 52 0.33 5.12 3.77
CA SER A 52 1.32 4.05 3.86
C SER A 52 0.74 2.74 3.37
N VAL A 53 1.60 1.90 2.79
CA VAL A 53 1.29 0.52 2.44
C VAL A 53 2.29 -0.36 3.19
N ARG A 54 1.79 -1.29 4.00
CA ARG A 54 2.62 -2.17 4.82
C ARG A 54 2.09 -3.59 4.77
N GLU A 55 3.00 -4.54 4.81
CA GLU A 55 2.67 -5.92 5.14
C GLU A 55 2.75 -6.11 6.64
N GLU A 56 1.81 -6.84 7.23
CA GLU A 56 1.80 -7.20 8.65
C GLU A 56 1.88 -8.75 8.77
N PRO A 57 3.09 -9.35 8.79
CA PRO A 57 3.26 -10.81 8.77
C PRO A 57 2.62 -11.51 9.98
N GLU A 58 2.59 -10.83 11.13
CA GLU A 58 2.00 -11.36 12.37
C GLU A 58 0.45 -11.39 12.33
N GLU A 59 -0.17 -10.68 11.37
CA GLU A 59 -1.62 -10.64 11.17
C GLU A 59 -2.02 -11.37 9.87
N ASN A 60 -1.53 -12.61 9.68
CA ASN A 60 -1.79 -13.45 8.51
C ASN A 60 -1.32 -12.84 7.17
N ASN A 61 -0.16 -12.18 7.19
CA ASN A 61 0.44 -11.55 6.00
C ASN A 61 -0.51 -10.56 5.28
N LEU A 62 -1.36 -9.87 6.03
CA LEU A 62 -2.25 -8.87 5.44
C LEU A 62 -1.45 -7.70 4.86
N ILE A 63 -2.03 -7.04 3.86
CA ILE A 63 -1.57 -5.72 3.41
C ILE A 63 -2.48 -4.67 4.03
N ARG A 64 -1.89 -3.72 4.76
CA ARG A 64 -2.54 -2.55 5.34
C ARG A 64 -2.19 -1.32 4.54
N ILE A 65 -3.22 -0.68 3.99
CA ILE A 65 -3.15 0.63 3.34
C ILE A 65 -3.81 1.63 4.29
N LYS A 66 -3.09 2.66 4.72
CA LYS A 66 -3.60 3.64 5.69
C LYS A 66 -3.30 5.06 5.22
N GLY A 67 -4.35 5.88 5.06
CA GLY A 67 -4.26 7.33 4.85
C GLY A 67 -4.77 8.09 6.08
N GLU A 68 -4.06 9.14 6.48
CA GLU A 68 -4.40 9.98 7.63
C GLU A 68 -4.00 11.44 7.34
N SER A 69 -4.90 12.40 7.57
CA SER A 69 -4.55 13.82 7.47
C SER A 69 -3.62 14.23 8.61
N SER A 70 -2.81 15.27 8.39
CA SER A 70 -1.83 15.73 9.39
C SER A 70 -2.45 16.23 10.69
N ASP A 71 -3.71 16.64 10.67
CA ASP A 71 -4.50 17.05 11.81
C ASP A 71 -5.29 15.88 12.47
N GLY A 72 -5.15 14.66 11.92
CA GLY A 72 -5.79 13.44 12.41
C GLY A 72 -7.30 13.38 12.20
N TRP A 73 -7.90 14.37 11.52
CA TRP A 73 -9.34 14.40 11.31
C TRP A 73 -9.77 13.36 10.29
N GLU A 74 -9.17 13.34 9.11
CA GLU A 74 -9.48 12.39 8.05
C GLU A 74 -8.64 11.13 8.21
N PHE A 75 -9.32 9.98 8.27
CA PHE A 75 -8.68 8.68 8.46
C PHE A 75 -9.37 7.63 7.59
N LEU A 76 -8.59 6.87 6.83
CA LEU A 76 -9.04 5.66 6.15
C LEU A 76 -7.97 4.58 6.31
N GLU A 77 -8.42 3.38 6.59
CA GLU A 77 -7.58 2.20 6.58
C GLU A 77 -8.29 1.09 5.82
N ILE A 78 -7.55 0.44 4.92
CA ILE A 78 -7.98 -0.71 4.15
C ILE A 78 -7.03 -1.85 4.51
N ARG A 79 -7.58 -3.01 4.88
CA ARG A 79 -6.77 -4.22 5.08
C ARG A 79 -7.22 -5.31 4.12
N LEU A 80 -6.25 -5.86 3.41
CA LEU A 80 -6.43 -6.93 2.43
C LEU A 80 -5.94 -8.23 3.05
N TYR A 81 -6.80 -9.25 3.05
CA TYR A 81 -6.51 -10.56 3.61
C TYR A 81 -6.71 -11.62 2.54
N ARG A 82 -5.85 -12.63 2.53
CA ARG A 82 -6.19 -13.91 1.89
C ARG A 82 -6.79 -14.85 2.92
N HIS A 83 -7.85 -15.56 2.55
CA HIS A 83 -8.49 -16.56 3.43
C HIS A 83 -7.54 -17.71 3.79
N ASP A 84 -6.59 -18.04 2.90
CA ASP A 84 -5.57 -19.06 3.13
C ASP A 84 -4.38 -18.58 3.99
N GLY A 85 -4.37 -17.30 4.36
CA GLY A 85 -3.30 -16.68 5.16
C GLY A 85 -1.95 -16.62 4.46
N GLN A 86 -1.86 -16.97 3.19
CA GLN A 86 -0.63 -16.82 2.43
C GLN A 86 -0.34 -15.34 2.19
N ARG A 87 0.94 -15.05 1.96
CA ARG A 87 1.40 -13.73 1.54
C ARG A 87 0.66 -13.28 0.27
N ILE A 88 0.23 -12.02 0.26
CA ILE A 88 -0.32 -11.39 -0.94
C ILE A 88 0.82 -11.08 -1.90
N THR A 89 0.64 -11.49 -3.16
CA THR A 89 1.57 -11.30 -4.28
C THR A 89 0.85 -10.61 -5.42
N GLU A 90 1.54 -10.37 -6.53
CA GLU A 90 0.88 -9.91 -7.76
C GLU A 90 -0.17 -10.92 -8.23
N GLY A 91 -1.31 -10.42 -8.67
CA GLY A 91 -2.44 -11.23 -9.12
C GLY A 91 -3.80 -10.62 -8.83
N HIS A 92 -4.84 -11.39 -9.16
CA HIS A 92 -6.23 -11.07 -8.86
C HIS A 92 -6.77 -12.03 -7.80
N PHE A 93 -7.43 -11.47 -6.79
CA PHE A 93 -7.91 -12.18 -5.63
C PHE A 93 -9.41 -11.90 -5.47
N GLU A 94 -10.21 -12.87 -5.89
CA GLU A 94 -11.67 -12.85 -5.77
C GLU A 94 -12.10 -13.54 -4.48
N ASP A 95 -13.27 -13.16 -3.97
CA ASP A 95 -13.90 -13.78 -2.80
C ASP A 95 -12.96 -13.80 -1.58
N GLN A 96 -12.30 -12.68 -1.32
CA GLN A 96 -11.35 -12.51 -0.23
C GLN A 96 -11.90 -11.60 0.86
N LYS A 97 -11.21 -11.58 2.00
CA LYS A 97 -11.58 -10.71 3.09
C LYS A 97 -10.94 -9.33 2.94
N VAL A 98 -11.78 -8.28 2.95
CA VAL A 98 -11.37 -6.87 2.93
C VAL A 98 -11.98 -6.16 4.14
N LEU A 99 -11.17 -5.41 4.89
CA LEU A 99 -11.67 -4.52 5.94
C LEU A 99 -11.51 -3.07 5.48
N VAL A 100 -12.58 -2.29 5.56
CA VAL A 100 -12.51 -0.83 5.42
C VAL A 100 -12.83 -0.20 6.76
N VAL A 101 -11.96 0.71 7.22
CA VAL A 101 -12.12 1.49 8.45
C VAL A 101 -12.09 2.97 8.12
N ASN A 102 -13.09 3.72 8.59
CA ASN A 102 -13.16 5.18 8.47
C ASN A 102 -13.56 5.78 9.82
N HIS A 103 -12.77 6.76 10.32
CA HIS A 103 -12.93 7.38 11.65
C HIS A 103 -13.20 6.42 12.81
N GLY A 104 -12.50 5.27 12.85
CA GLY A 104 -12.62 4.28 13.93
C GLY A 104 -13.78 3.29 13.79
N PHE A 105 -14.63 3.43 12.76
CA PHE A 105 -15.64 2.43 12.41
C PHE A 105 -15.13 1.54 11.30
N GLY A 106 -15.18 0.22 11.50
CA GLY A 106 -14.73 -0.78 10.54
C GLY A 106 -15.85 -1.68 10.07
N TRP A 107 -15.81 -2.09 8.81
CA TRP A 107 -16.68 -3.12 8.24
C TRP A 107 -15.87 -4.13 7.44
N TYR A 108 -16.17 -5.41 7.65
CA TYR A 108 -15.57 -6.50 6.89
C TYR A 108 -16.48 -6.92 5.76
N ASP A 109 -15.89 -7.06 4.59
CA ASP A 109 -16.39 -7.88 3.49
C ASP A 109 -15.62 -9.20 3.49
N ASN A 110 -16.29 -10.34 3.47
CA ASN A 110 -15.65 -11.66 3.37
C ASN A 110 -15.64 -12.21 1.94
N GLY A 111 -16.27 -11.50 0.99
CA GLY A 111 -16.29 -11.81 -0.44
C GLY A 111 -15.92 -10.58 -1.28
N GLY A 112 -14.96 -9.79 -0.79
CA GLY A 112 -14.42 -8.63 -1.49
C GLY A 112 -13.32 -9.02 -2.46
N ASP A 113 -13.09 -8.15 -3.43
CA ASP A 113 -12.15 -8.43 -4.52
C ASP A 113 -11.01 -7.42 -4.49
N PHE A 114 -9.79 -7.87 -4.76
CA PHE A 114 -8.67 -6.97 -4.98
C PHE A 114 -7.70 -7.49 -6.04
N ALA A 115 -7.07 -6.56 -6.74
CA ALA A 115 -5.99 -6.83 -7.67
C ALA A 115 -4.72 -6.15 -7.18
N VAL A 116 -3.60 -6.87 -7.26
CA VAL A 116 -2.26 -6.34 -7.06
C VAL A 116 -1.55 -6.45 -8.40
N GLU A 117 -1.38 -5.30 -9.05
CA GLU A 117 -0.71 -5.24 -10.36
C GLU A 117 0.81 -5.30 -10.20
N HIS A 118 1.33 -4.73 -9.11
CA HIS A 118 2.76 -4.71 -8.81
C HIS A 118 2.99 -4.67 -7.30
N ILE A 119 3.96 -5.44 -6.80
CA ILE A 119 4.44 -5.33 -5.42
C ILE A 119 5.93 -5.63 -5.32
N ALA A 120 6.67 -4.69 -4.73
CA ALA A 120 8.11 -4.84 -4.50
C ALA A 120 8.46 -4.50 -3.05
N TYR A 121 9.56 -5.10 -2.60
CA TYR A 121 10.08 -4.95 -1.24
C TYR A 121 11.49 -4.38 -1.30
N ASN A 122 11.83 -3.52 -0.33
CA ASN A 122 13.19 -3.06 -0.14
C ASN A 122 14.06 -4.11 0.57
N ASP A 123 15.35 -3.79 0.76
CA ASP A 123 16.32 -4.67 1.43
C ASP A 123 15.98 -5.00 2.90
N GLU A 124 15.08 -4.23 3.52
CA GLU A 124 14.57 -4.45 4.88
C GLU A 124 13.31 -5.33 4.90
N GLY A 125 12.82 -5.75 3.73
CA GLY A 125 11.60 -6.55 3.58
C GLY A 125 10.31 -5.73 3.72
N LEU A 126 10.39 -4.40 3.67
CA LEU A 126 9.22 -3.51 3.68
C LEU A 126 8.73 -3.26 2.26
N ILE A 127 7.41 -3.12 2.08
CA ILE A 127 6.83 -2.74 0.78
C ILE A 127 7.39 -1.38 0.37
N SER A 128 8.11 -1.34 -0.74
CA SER A 128 8.65 -0.12 -1.37
C SER A 128 7.83 0.31 -2.58
N GLU A 129 7.19 -0.64 -3.24
CA GLU A 129 6.31 -0.38 -4.37
C GLU A 129 5.03 -1.19 -4.26
N PHE A 130 3.89 -0.58 -4.57
CA PHE A 130 2.59 -1.25 -4.61
C PHE A 130 1.66 -0.54 -5.59
N ASP A 131 1.07 -1.29 -6.52
CA ASP A 131 -0.09 -0.86 -7.30
C ASP A 131 -1.23 -1.83 -7.10
N GLY A 132 -2.41 -1.33 -6.75
CA GLY A 132 -3.56 -2.19 -6.52
C GLY A 132 -4.91 -1.49 -6.64
N ALA A 133 -5.92 -2.31 -6.88
CA ALA A 133 -7.33 -1.92 -6.91
C ALA A 133 -8.11 -2.79 -5.93
N ILE A 134 -9.07 -2.17 -5.25
CA ILE A 134 -9.87 -2.81 -4.19
C ILE A 134 -11.33 -2.53 -4.46
N GLU A 135 -12.16 -3.57 -4.37
CA GLU A 135 -13.61 -3.50 -4.34
C GLU A 135 -14.13 -4.21 -3.08
N HIS A 136 -14.90 -3.49 -2.28
CA HIS A 136 -15.48 -3.98 -1.03
C HIS A 136 -16.99 -3.82 -1.10
N HIS A 137 -17.72 -4.92 -0.93
CA HIS A 137 -19.16 -5.03 -0.94
C HIS A 137 -19.73 -5.07 0.49
N TYR A 138 -21.02 -4.77 0.60
CA TYR A 138 -21.74 -4.87 1.87
C TYR A 138 -22.79 -5.97 1.75
N GLU A 139 -22.62 -7.08 2.48
CA GLU A 139 -23.54 -8.24 2.40
C GLU A 139 -25.01 -7.84 2.65
N ASP A 140 -25.25 -6.96 3.62
CA ASP A 140 -26.59 -6.43 3.93
C ASP A 140 -27.15 -5.47 2.86
N ARG A 141 -26.29 -4.99 1.94
CA ARG A 141 -26.60 -4.02 0.87
C ARG A 141 -25.72 -4.30 -0.35
N PRO A 142 -26.01 -5.36 -1.12
CA PRO A 142 -25.12 -5.85 -2.18
C PRO A 142 -24.89 -4.82 -3.30
N ASP A 143 -25.82 -3.88 -3.50
CA ASP A 143 -25.68 -2.80 -4.48
C ASP A 143 -24.81 -1.63 -3.99
N SER A 144 -24.23 -1.74 -2.80
CA SER A 144 -23.39 -0.71 -2.20
C SER A 144 -21.95 -1.16 -2.19
N THR A 145 -21.05 -0.28 -2.63
CA THR A 145 -19.65 -0.62 -2.82
C THR A 145 -18.73 0.49 -2.31
N PHE A 146 -17.58 0.10 -1.76
CA PHE A 146 -16.41 0.93 -1.58
C PHE A 146 -15.37 0.54 -2.64
N ARG A 147 -14.74 1.52 -3.28
CA ARG A 147 -13.69 1.28 -4.27
C ARG A 147 -12.46 2.11 -3.95
N ALA A 148 -11.28 1.52 -4.18
CA ALA A 148 -10.02 2.25 -4.04
C ALA A 148 -9.01 1.84 -5.11
N LYS A 149 -8.16 2.80 -5.47
CA LYS A 149 -6.96 2.60 -6.27
C LYS A 149 -5.75 3.17 -5.55
N VAL A 150 -4.67 2.40 -5.55
CA VAL A 150 -3.42 2.73 -4.87
C VAL A 150 -2.28 2.61 -5.87
N SER A 151 -1.43 3.62 -5.89
CA SER A 151 -0.09 3.55 -6.45
C SER A 151 0.87 4.11 -5.42
N TYR A 152 1.86 3.34 -4.99
CA TYR A 152 2.78 3.68 -3.91
C TYR A 152 4.21 3.40 -4.36
N ARG A 153 5.10 4.38 -4.22
CA ARG A 153 6.54 4.26 -4.50
C ARG A 153 7.34 5.02 -3.44
N ARG A 154 8.32 4.35 -2.85
CA ARG A 154 9.21 4.92 -1.83
C ARG A 154 10.63 4.38 -1.93
#